data_AF-A0A5C3FAA3-F1
#
_entry.id   AF-A0A5C3FAA3-F1
#
_cell.length_a   1.000
_cell.length_b   1.000
_cell.length_c   1.000
_cell.angle_alpha   90.00
_cell.angle_beta   90.00
_cell.angle_gamma   90.00
#
_symmetry.space_group_name_H-M   'P 1'
#
loop_
_entity.id
_entity.type
_entity.pdbx_description
1 polymer ?
#
loop_
_entity_poly.entity_id
_entity_poly.type
_entity_poly.pdbx_seq_one_letter_code
_entity_poly.pdbx_strand_id
1 'polypeptide(L)'
;MVRSYPNIVITGTPGTGKSTTSSLLCSLYAPSDGTPAALRQIDVSALVKSEGFYTHYDQEWDTYEVNEDAVLDHLEPLTGNRAPEPLNEAEEQQQQQQEDVEGEGEARGGLVLDWHTCDLYPERWVDLVVVLRCDHAVLWQRLEKRGYTLKKIQENNEAEIMGVVLDDARSSYPAEAIVELRSQESGDVEDNVERIIQWIHAWRKDRGLE
;
A
#
# COMPACT_ATOMS: atom_id res chain seq x y z
N MET A 1 12.03 12.02 12.39
CA MET A 1 10.75 12.73 12.19
C MET A 1 9.62 11.72 12.29
N VAL A 2 8.55 12.06 12.98
CA VAL A 2 7.38 11.19 13.17
C VAL A 2 6.37 11.51 12.08
N ARG A 3 5.83 10.50 11.38
CA ARG A 3 4.92 10.74 10.25
C ARG A 3 3.50 11.11 10.66
N SER A 4 2.88 12.08 9.98
CA SER A 4 1.48 12.50 10.23
C SER A 4 0.43 11.69 9.45
N TYR A 5 0.87 10.87 8.49
CA TYR A 5 -0.01 10.06 7.65
C TYR A 5 0.55 8.63 7.58
N PRO A 6 -0.33 7.61 7.57
CA PRO A 6 0.12 6.23 7.53
C PRO A 6 0.72 5.91 6.16
N ASN A 7 1.67 4.98 6.16
CA ASN A 7 2.14 4.33 4.94
C ASN A 7 1.40 3.00 4.78
N ILE A 8 0.83 2.80 3.60
CA ILE A 8 -0.04 1.68 3.28
C ILE A 8 0.56 0.92 2.12
N VAL A 9 0.69 -0.39 2.25
CA VAL A 9 1.02 -1.28 1.14
C VAL A 9 -0.27 -1.82 0.55
N ILE A 10 -0.48 -1.64 -0.76
CA ILE A 10 -1.54 -2.32 -1.51
C ILE A 10 -0.87 -3.40 -2.35
N THR A 11 -1.06 -4.66 -1.96
CA THR A 11 -0.43 -5.82 -2.59
C THR A 11 -1.45 -6.87 -3.03
N GLY A 12 -0.97 -7.93 -3.66
CA GLY A 12 -1.77 -9.00 -4.25
C GLY A 12 -1.27 -9.39 -5.65
N THR A 13 -1.76 -10.52 -6.15
CA THR A 13 -1.36 -11.05 -7.46
C THR A 13 -1.58 -10.04 -8.59
N PRO A 14 -0.72 -9.97 -9.62
CA PRO A 14 -0.98 -9.14 -10.80
C PRO A 14 -2.38 -9.34 -11.37
N GLY A 15 -3.14 -8.26 -11.55
CA GLY A 15 -4.53 -8.31 -12.05
C GLY A 15 -5.63 -8.22 -10.98
N THR A 16 -5.29 -8.28 -9.68
CA THR A 16 -6.29 -8.18 -8.60
C THR A 16 -6.91 -6.80 -8.44
N GLY A 17 -6.23 -5.71 -8.83
CA GLY A 17 -6.81 -4.36 -8.82
C GLY A 17 -5.98 -3.28 -8.12
N LYS A 18 -4.77 -3.62 -7.62
CA LYS A 18 -3.91 -2.75 -6.80
C LYS A 18 -3.83 -1.30 -7.29
N SER A 19 -3.36 -1.08 -8.52
CA SER A 19 -3.19 0.27 -9.06
C SER A 19 -4.48 1.07 -9.15
N THR A 20 -5.60 0.41 -9.46
CA THR A 20 -6.91 1.08 -9.47
C THR A 20 -7.33 1.47 -8.05
N THR A 21 -7.19 0.58 -7.08
CA THR A 21 -7.47 0.86 -5.67
C THR A 21 -6.58 1.98 -5.13
N SER A 22 -5.27 1.94 -5.39
CA SER A 22 -4.31 2.95 -4.93
C SER A 22 -4.58 4.31 -5.55
N SER A 23 -4.82 4.39 -6.87
CA SER A 23 -5.14 5.66 -7.53
C SER A 23 -6.46 6.25 -7.02
N LEU A 24 -7.49 5.42 -6.83
CA LEU A 24 -8.78 5.87 -6.34
C LEU A 24 -8.70 6.33 -4.87
N LEU A 25 -7.98 5.59 -4.03
CA LEU A 25 -7.72 5.95 -2.63
C LEU A 25 -7.06 7.33 -2.51
N CYS A 26 -5.97 7.56 -3.24
CA CYS A 26 -5.28 8.85 -3.23
C CYS A 26 -6.14 9.99 -3.79
N SER A 27 -7.09 9.68 -4.69
CA SER A 27 -7.98 10.68 -5.29
C SER A 27 -9.17 11.03 -4.39
N LEU A 28 -9.68 10.08 -3.62
CA LEU A 28 -10.87 10.25 -2.79
C LEU A 28 -10.55 10.63 -1.35
N TYR A 29 -9.38 10.28 -0.83
CA TYR A 29 -9.00 10.62 0.53
C TYR A 29 -8.83 12.13 0.68
N ALA A 30 -9.65 12.72 1.55
CA ALA A 30 -9.59 14.12 1.93
C ALA A 30 -9.38 14.20 3.45
N PRO A 31 -8.24 14.69 3.94
CA PRO A 31 -8.00 14.83 5.36
C PRO A 31 -8.82 15.99 5.95
N SER A 32 -9.19 15.88 7.23
CA SER A 32 -9.94 16.91 7.96
C SER A 32 -9.21 18.25 8.05
N ASP A 33 -7.87 18.22 8.07
CA ASP A 33 -6.99 19.40 8.13
C ASP A 33 -6.83 20.11 6.77
N GLY A 34 -7.44 19.59 5.70
CA GLY A 34 -7.35 20.15 4.36
C GLY A 34 -5.98 20.04 3.69
N THR A 35 -5.05 19.23 4.23
CA THR A 35 -3.72 19.02 3.64
C THR A 35 -3.85 18.48 2.21
N PRO A 36 -3.35 19.20 1.20
CA PRO A 36 -3.38 18.72 -0.18
C PRO A 36 -2.40 17.56 -0.34
N ALA A 37 -2.78 16.55 -1.12
CA ALA A 37 -1.95 15.39 -1.45
C ALA A 37 -1.38 14.66 -0.22
N ALA A 38 -2.23 14.52 0.81
CA ALA A 38 -1.93 13.76 2.03
C ALA A 38 -1.46 12.33 1.76
N LEU A 39 -2.04 11.69 0.74
CA LEU A 39 -1.61 10.37 0.27
C LEU A 39 -0.96 10.48 -1.11
N ARG A 40 0.11 9.70 -1.32
CA ARG A 40 0.84 9.64 -2.58
C ARG A 40 1.04 8.20 -3.00
N GLN A 41 0.50 7.86 -4.17
CA GLN A 41 0.74 6.55 -4.77
C GLN A 41 2.17 6.47 -5.32
N ILE A 42 2.86 5.39 -4.98
CA ILE A 42 4.09 4.95 -5.64
C ILE A 42 3.79 3.63 -6.35
N ASP A 43 3.66 3.67 -7.68
CA ASP A 43 3.70 2.46 -8.50
C ASP A 43 5.15 2.00 -8.60
N VAL A 44 5.51 0.97 -7.83
CA VAL A 44 6.89 0.47 -7.76
C VAL A 44 7.32 -0.15 -9.09
N SER A 45 6.39 -0.72 -9.86
CA SER A 45 6.71 -1.27 -11.17
C SER A 45 7.09 -0.16 -12.16
N ALA A 46 6.44 1.00 -12.07
CA ALA A 46 6.78 2.17 -12.86
C ALA A 46 8.10 2.80 -12.40
N LEU A 47 8.30 2.94 -11.08
CA LEU A 47 9.52 3.48 -10.47
C LEU A 47 10.76 2.68 -10.89
N VAL A 48 10.70 1.35 -10.77
CA VAL A 48 11.79 0.44 -11.17
C VAL A 48 12.19 0.68 -12.63
N LYS A 49 11.21 0.86 -13.52
CA LYS A 49 11.47 1.09 -14.95
C LYS A 49 12.02 2.48 -15.23
N SER A 50 11.50 3.53 -14.59
CA SER A 50 11.90 4.91 -14.86
C SER A 50 13.29 5.23 -14.32
N GLU A 51 13.62 4.72 -13.14
CA GLU A 51 14.91 4.97 -12.47
C GLU A 51 15.97 3.94 -12.85
N GLY A 52 15.59 2.84 -13.53
CA GLY A 52 16.51 1.79 -13.92
C GLY A 52 16.95 0.89 -12.75
N PHE A 53 16.09 0.68 -11.75
CA PHE A 53 16.37 -0.16 -10.58
C PHE A 53 16.18 -1.65 -10.90
N TYR A 54 16.87 -2.14 -11.93
CA TYR A 54 16.88 -3.54 -12.32
C TYR A 54 18.24 -3.95 -12.88
N THR A 55 18.60 -5.22 -12.75
CA THR A 55 19.90 -5.76 -13.22
C THR A 55 19.79 -6.32 -14.64
N HIS A 56 18.79 -7.18 -14.88
CA HIS A 56 18.56 -7.85 -16.15
C HIS A 56 17.06 -7.99 -16.44
N TYR A 57 16.71 -8.08 -17.73
CA TYR A 57 15.37 -8.42 -18.17
C TYR A 57 15.35 -9.86 -18.66
N ASP A 58 14.56 -10.69 -17.99
CA ASP A 58 14.37 -12.07 -18.36
C ASP A 58 13.32 -12.19 -19.49
N GLN A 59 13.78 -12.61 -20.67
CA GLN A 59 12.92 -12.78 -21.85
C GLN A 59 12.01 -13.99 -21.76
N GLU A 60 12.38 -15.03 -21.00
CA GLU A 60 11.57 -16.24 -20.85
C GLU A 60 10.35 -15.97 -19.96
N TRP A 61 10.54 -15.18 -18.92
CA TRP A 61 9.52 -14.87 -17.90
C TRP A 61 8.85 -13.50 -18.12
N ASP A 62 9.33 -12.73 -19.11
CA ASP A 62 8.85 -11.37 -19.40
C ASP A 62 8.80 -10.52 -18.12
N THR A 63 9.91 -10.51 -17.38
CA THR A 63 10.03 -9.82 -16.10
C THR A 63 11.43 -9.23 -15.90
N TYR A 64 11.52 -8.20 -15.06
CA TYR A 64 12.79 -7.62 -14.66
C TYR A 64 13.24 -8.23 -13.34
N GLU A 65 14.53 -8.52 -13.23
CA GLU A 65 15.16 -8.76 -11.93
C GLU A 65 15.38 -7.39 -11.26
N VAL A 66 14.58 -7.11 -10.23
CA VAL A 66 14.53 -5.81 -9.55
C VAL A 66 15.73 -5.66 -8.62
N ASN A 67 16.37 -4.49 -8.66
CA ASN A 67 17.35 -4.10 -7.65
C ASN A 67 16.61 -3.55 -6.44
N GLU A 68 16.31 -4.45 -5.51
CA GLU A 68 15.60 -4.19 -4.26
C GLU A 68 16.26 -3.12 -3.39
N ASP A 69 17.58 -3.17 -3.23
CA ASP A 69 18.34 -2.19 -2.45
C ASP A 69 18.16 -0.77 -3.01
N ALA A 70 18.22 -0.61 -4.34
CA ALA A 70 18.04 0.70 -4.98
C ALA A 70 16.61 1.24 -4.81
N VAL A 71 15.60 0.36 -4.85
CA VAL A 71 14.20 0.74 -4.56
C VAL A 71 14.07 1.22 -3.12
N LEU A 72 14.67 0.49 -2.17
CA LEU A 72 14.62 0.85 -0.75
C LEU A 72 15.34 2.17 -0.47
N ASP A 73 16.55 2.35 -0.99
CA ASP A 73 17.33 3.59 -0.84
C ASP A 73 16.57 4.80 -1.40
N HIS A 74 15.85 4.62 -2.51
CA HIS A 74 15.03 5.68 -3.09
C HIS A 74 13.79 6.01 -2.23
N LEU A 75 13.15 4.99 -1.64
CA LEU A 75 11.91 5.18 -0.89
C LEU A 75 12.15 5.64 0.55
N GLU A 76 13.24 5.22 1.22
CA GLU A 76 13.53 5.52 2.63
C GLU A 76 13.27 6.99 3.02
N PRO A 77 13.78 8.01 2.28
CA PRO A 77 13.61 9.40 2.66
C PRO A 77 12.15 9.89 2.58
N LEU A 78 11.28 9.16 1.88
CA LEU A 78 9.87 9.51 1.64
C LEU A 78 8.92 8.91 2.69
N THR A 79 9.40 7.97 3.52
CA THR A 79 8.55 7.14 4.39
C THR A 79 8.14 7.81 5.69
N GLY A 80 8.86 8.84 6.12
CA GLY A 80 8.69 9.46 7.43
C GLY A 80 9.12 8.49 8.54
N ASN A 81 10.35 8.65 9.04
CA ASN A 81 11.15 7.68 9.81
C ASN A 81 10.41 6.72 10.76
N ARG A 82 9.37 7.17 11.50
CA ARG A 82 8.58 6.34 12.42
C ARG A 82 7.13 6.82 12.52
N ALA A 83 6.19 5.89 12.71
CA ALA A 83 4.81 6.18 13.11
C ALA A 83 4.71 6.84 14.49
N PRO A 84 3.72 7.71 14.74
CA PRO A 84 3.40 8.17 16.10
C PRO A 84 2.86 7.00 16.92
N GLU A 85 3.15 7.02 18.22
CA GLU A 85 2.49 6.12 19.16
C GLU A 85 1.04 6.57 19.36
N PRO A 86 0.08 5.65 19.54
CA PRO A 86 -1.28 6.00 19.96
C PRO A 86 -1.25 6.78 21.29
N LEU A 87 -2.21 7.71 21.45
CA LEU A 87 -2.38 8.44 22.69
C LEU A 87 -2.70 7.48 23.83
N ASN A 88 -2.17 7.78 25.01
CA ASN A 88 -2.63 7.10 26.23
C ASN A 88 -3.87 7.81 26.83
N GLU A 89 -4.60 7.11 27.71
CA GLU A 89 -5.83 7.62 28.36
C GLU A 89 -5.64 8.99 29.06
N ALA A 90 -4.43 9.31 29.52
CA ALA A 90 -4.13 10.57 30.19
C ALA A 90 -3.86 11.72 29.21
N GLU A 91 -3.34 11.41 28.02
CA GLU A 91 -3.10 12.36 26.91
C GLU A 91 -4.39 12.71 26.18
N GLU A 92 -5.29 11.72 25.97
CA GLU A 92 -6.62 11.95 25.39
C GLU A 92 -7.44 12.98 26.18
N GLN A 93 -7.35 12.95 27.52
CA GLN A 93 -8.05 13.89 28.41
C GLN A 93 -7.44 15.30 28.38
N GLN A 94 -6.15 15.42 28.04
CA GLN A 94 -5.45 16.70 27.97
C GLN A 94 -5.62 17.38 26.60
N GLN A 95 -5.69 16.60 25.51
CA GLN A 95 -5.96 17.14 24.17
C GLN A 95 -7.35 17.79 24.05
N GLN A 96 -8.36 17.32 24.80
CA GLN A 96 -9.66 17.98 24.85
C GLN A 96 -9.63 19.41 25.46
N GLN A 97 -8.48 19.86 25.98
CA GLN A 97 -8.32 21.17 26.62
C GLN A 97 -7.26 22.09 25.95
N GLN A 98 -6.55 21.63 24.92
CA GLN A 98 -5.52 22.41 24.21
C GLN A 98 -5.53 22.12 22.71
N GLU A 99 -6.17 22.99 21.94
CA GLU A 99 -5.92 23.16 20.50
C GLU A 99 -4.89 24.27 20.31
N ASP A 100 -4.11 24.17 19.24
CA ASP A 100 -3.06 25.07 18.74
C ASP A 100 -1.63 24.85 19.27
N VAL A 101 -0.86 24.03 18.54
CA VAL A 101 0.51 24.38 18.12
C VAL A 101 0.75 23.86 16.70
N GLU A 102 0.62 24.75 15.71
CA GLU A 102 1.15 24.54 14.35
C GLU A 102 2.69 24.57 14.38
N GLY A 103 3.32 23.54 13.82
CA GLY A 103 4.77 23.40 13.72
C GLY A 103 5.19 23.03 12.30
N GLU A 104 5.85 23.98 11.65
CA GLU A 104 6.35 23.95 10.27
C GLU A 104 7.42 22.86 10.03
N GLY A 105 7.30 22.13 8.91
CA GLY A 105 8.33 21.25 8.34
C GLY A 105 7.83 19.82 8.10
N GLU A 106 7.50 19.48 6.84
CA GLU A 106 6.91 18.21 6.39
C GLU A 106 7.59 16.94 6.96
N ALA A 107 7.05 16.44 8.07
CA ALA A 107 7.38 15.15 8.65
C ALA A 107 6.65 14.01 7.91
N ARG A 108 6.91 13.83 6.61
CA ARG A 108 5.93 13.14 5.75
C ARG A 108 6.10 11.62 5.64
N GLY A 109 5.05 10.92 6.04
CA GLY A 109 4.64 9.61 5.51
C GLY A 109 3.53 9.80 4.46
N GLY A 110 2.49 8.99 4.49
CA GLY A 110 1.38 9.06 3.53
C GLY A 110 1.67 8.37 2.20
N LEU A 111 2.56 7.37 2.20
CA LEU A 111 2.84 6.58 1.00
C LEU A 111 1.79 5.51 0.81
N VAL A 112 1.31 5.36 -0.42
CA VAL A 112 0.53 4.21 -0.87
C VAL A 112 1.41 3.42 -1.83
N LEU A 113 2.08 2.39 -1.30
CA LEU A 113 3.01 1.54 -2.04
C LEU A 113 2.22 0.48 -2.82
N ASP A 114 2.20 0.61 -4.15
CA ASP A 114 1.51 -0.31 -5.06
C ASP A 114 2.54 -1.25 -5.70
N TRP A 115 2.53 -2.51 -5.25
CA TRP A 115 3.35 -3.55 -5.85
C TRP A 115 2.80 -4.95 -5.60
N HIS A 116 3.22 -5.94 -6.41
CA HIS A 116 2.73 -7.32 -6.29
C HIS A 116 3.39 -8.10 -5.15
N THR A 117 4.45 -7.54 -4.58
CA THR A 117 5.27 -8.11 -3.50
C THR A 117 5.34 -7.08 -2.37
N CYS A 118 5.51 -7.54 -1.13
CA CYS A 118 5.49 -6.66 0.06
C CYS A 118 6.59 -6.95 1.09
N ASP A 119 7.27 -8.08 1.02
CA ASP A 119 8.34 -8.52 1.93
C ASP A 119 9.62 -7.68 1.80
N LEU A 120 9.77 -6.94 0.69
CA LEU A 120 10.85 -5.97 0.50
C LEU A 120 10.87 -4.87 1.57
N TYR A 121 9.70 -4.36 1.99
CA TYR A 121 9.66 -3.15 2.80
C TYR A 121 9.94 -3.46 4.28
N PRO A 122 10.82 -2.69 4.95
CA PRO A 122 11.02 -2.81 6.39
C PRO A 122 9.70 -2.62 7.15
N GLU A 123 9.43 -3.48 8.13
CA GLU A 123 8.20 -3.43 8.94
C GLU A 123 7.91 -2.02 9.51
N ARG A 124 8.95 -1.32 9.98
CA ARG A 124 8.84 0.06 10.50
C ARG A 124 8.25 1.07 9.51
N TRP A 125 8.32 0.80 8.21
CA TRP A 125 7.79 1.68 7.20
C TRP A 125 6.29 1.58 7.07
N VAL A 126 5.66 0.47 7.46
CA VAL A 126 4.30 0.12 7.03
C VAL A 126 3.35 0.11 8.22
N ASP A 127 2.24 0.82 8.09
CA ASP A 127 1.19 0.85 9.13
C ASP A 127 0.01 -0.08 8.78
N LEU A 128 -0.19 -0.37 7.49
CA LEU A 128 -1.23 -1.26 6.97
C LEU A 128 -0.77 -1.97 5.70
N VAL A 129 -1.02 -3.27 5.63
CA VAL A 129 -0.85 -4.11 4.44
C VAL A 129 -2.22 -4.58 3.97
N VAL A 130 -2.65 -4.12 2.81
CA VAL A 130 -3.88 -4.55 2.16
C VAL A 130 -3.54 -5.59 1.09
N VAL A 131 -3.97 -6.82 1.28
CA VAL A 131 -3.82 -7.90 0.29
C VAL A 131 -5.11 -8.04 -0.51
N LEU A 132 -5.09 -7.61 -1.77
CA LEU A 132 -6.22 -7.77 -2.68
C LEU A 132 -6.28 -9.18 -3.25
N ARG A 133 -7.42 -9.83 -3.08
CA ARG A 133 -7.72 -11.18 -3.59
C ARG A 133 -8.78 -11.14 -4.68
N CYS A 134 -8.69 -12.05 -5.63
CA CYS A 134 -9.64 -12.17 -6.72
C CYS A 134 -9.99 -13.63 -6.97
N ASP A 135 -11.23 -13.89 -7.38
CA ASP A 135 -11.57 -15.21 -7.89
C ASP A 135 -10.72 -15.54 -9.11
N HIS A 136 -10.21 -16.77 -9.18
CA HIS A 136 -9.26 -17.17 -10.20
C HIS A 136 -9.86 -17.09 -11.62
N ALA A 137 -11.16 -17.34 -11.81
CA ALA A 137 -11.78 -17.23 -13.12
C ALA A 137 -11.90 -15.77 -13.57
N VAL A 138 -12.19 -14.86 -12.63
CA VAL A 138 -12.21 -13.41 -12.88
C VAL A 138 -10.80 -12.91 -13.17
N LEU A 139 -9.80 -13.34 -12.39
CA LEU A 139 -8.41 -12.97 -12.58
C LEU A 139 -7.91 -13.41 -13.96
N TRP A 140 -8.21 -14.65 -14.36
CA TRP A 140 -7.88 -15.17 -15.69
C TRP A 140 -8.38 -14.27 -16.80
N GLN A 141 -9.67 -13.90 -16.78
CA GLN A 141 -10.26 -13.01 -17.80
C GLN A 141 -9.57 -11.64 -17.83
N ARG A 142 -9.21 -11.08 -16.66
CA ARG A 142 -8.49 -9.80 -16.58
C ARG A 142 -7.10 -9.89 -17.19
N LEU A 143 -6.36 -10.98 -16.94
CA LEU A 143 -5.02 -11.19 -17.47
C LEU A 143 -5.04 -11.45 -18.98
N GLU A 144 -6.01 -12.22 -19.47
CA GLU A 144 -6.23 -12.45 -20.90
C GLU A 144 -6.54 -11.14 -21.63
N LYS A 145 -7.43 -10.30 -21.06
CA LYS A 145 -7.75 -8.98 -21.61
C LYS A 145 -6.54 -8.03 -21.64
N ARG A 146 -5.55 -8.22 -20.76
CA ARG A 146 -4.27 -7.49 -20.76
C ARG A 146 -3.28 -8.00 -21.81
N GLY A 147 -3.60 -9.08 -22.53
CA GLY A 147 -2.77 -9.64 -23.59
C GLY A 147 -1.59 -10.46 -23.06
N TYR A 148 -1.67 -10.99 -21.84
CA TYR A 148 -0.61 -11.83 -21.28
C TYR A 148 -0.55 -13.17 -22.03
N THR A 149 0.64 -13.77 -22.11
CA THR A 149 0.80 -15.11 -22.68
C THR A 149 0.11 -16.14 -21.79
N LEU A 150 -0.34 -17.27 -22.37
CA LEU A 150 -1.00 -18.33 -21.61
C LEU A 150 -0.15 -18.83 -20.43
N LYS A 151 1.17 -18.98 -20.64
CA LYS A 151 2.13 -19.36 -19.59
C LYS A 151 2.07 -18.39 -18.40
N LYS A 152 2.19 -17.08 -18.67
CA LYS A 152 2.14 -16.03 -17.64
C LYS A 152 0.77 -15.93 -16.95
N ILE A 153 -0.33 -16.16 -17.68
CA ILE A 153 -1.67 -16.23 -17.10
C ILE A 153 -1.76 -17.40 -16.13
N GLN A 154 -1.32 -18.60 -16.52
CA GLN A 154 -1.34 -19.80 -15.69
C GLN A 154 -0.55 -19.60 -14.40
N GLU A 155 0.67 -19.07 -14.49
CA GLU A 155 1.55 -18.82 -13.34
C GLU A 155 0.92 -17.86 -12.33
N ASN A 156 0.43 -16.70 -12.80
CA ASN A 156 -0.21 -15.73 -11.89
C ASN A 156 -1.50 -16.30 -11.30
N ASN A 157 -2.29 -17.03 -12.09
CA ASN A 157 -3.52 -17.61 -11.61
C ASN A 157 -3.28 -18.72 -10.56
N GLU A 158 -2.24 -19.53 -10.74
CA GLU A 158 -1.80 -20.52 -9.75
C GLU A 158 -1.29 -19.84 -8.48
N ALA A 159 -0.51 -18.77 -8.60
CA ALA A 159 -0.05 -17.99 -7.45
C ALA A 159 -1.23 -17.43 -6.62
N GLU A 160 -2.30 -16.94 -7.28
CA GLU A 160 -3.52 -16.48 -6.58
C GLU A 160 -4.25 -17.62 -5.87
N ILE A 161 -4.36 -18.79 -6.51
CA ILE A 161 -5.00 -19.98 -5.94
C ILE A 161 -4.22 -20.47 -4.70
N MET A 162 -2.89 -20.49 -4.81
CA MET A 162 -2.00 -20.93 -3.74
C MET A 162 -1.84 -19.89 -2.63
N GLY A 163 -2.28 -18.64 -2.85
CA GLY A 163 -2.23 -17.59 -1.85
C GLY A 163 -0.83 -17.05 -1.58
N VAL A 164 0.09 -17.14 -2.56
CA VAL A 164 1.52 -16.81 -2.39
C VAL A 164 1.70 -15.42 -1.76
N VAL A 165 1.10 -14.39 -2.36
CA VAL A 165 1.25 -13.00 -1.87
C VAL A 165 0.65 -12.78 -0.47
N LEU A 166 -0.40 -13.53 -0.11
CA LEU A 166 -0.97 -13.47 1.23
C LEU A 166 -0.04 -14.09 2.26
N ASP A 167 0.59 -15.22 1.92
CA ASP A 167 1.53 -15.91 2.79
C ASP A 167 2.83 -15.11 2.96
N ASP A 168 3.29 -14.42 1.91
CA ASP A 168 4.41 -13.47 1.98
C ASP A 168 4.10 -12.33 2.96
N ALA A 169 2.90 -11.74 2.87
CA ALA A 169 2.45 -10.69 3.80
C ALA A 169 2.43 -11.20 5.25
N ARG A 170 1.86 -12.38 5.49
CA ARG A 170 1.77 -13.01 6.82
C ARG A 170 3.12 -13.37 7.42
N SER A 171 4.11 -13.64 6.58
CA SER A 171 5.47 -13.95 7.01
C SER A 171 6.30 -12.70 7.31
N SER A 172 5.92 -11.56 6.73
CA SER A 172 6.69 -10.31 6.77
C SER A 172 6.14 -9.27 7.75
N TYR A 173 4.84 -9.34 8.07
CA TYR A 173 4.15 -8.32 8.88
C TYR A 173 3.33 -8.95 10.01
N PRO A 174 3.08 -8.20 11.10
CA PRO A 174 2.21 -8.64 12.16
C PRO A 174 0.76 -8.76 11.68
N ALA A 175 0.02 -9.74 12.21
CA ALA A 175 -1.31 -10.11 11.73
C ALA A 175 -2.32 -8.95 11.83
N GLU A 176 -2.19 -8.08 12.82
CA GLU A 176 -3.02 -6.90 13.03
C GLU A 176 -2.82 -5.80 11.97
N ALA A 177 -1.68 -5.78 11.30
CA ALA A 177 -1.41 -4.85 10.20
C ALA A 177 -1.92 -5.37 8.85
N ILE A 178 -2.34 -6.63 8.75
CA ILE A 178 -2.71 -7.26 7.48
C ILE A 178 -4.24 -7.32 7.35
N VAL A 179 -4.75 -6.79 6.24
CA VAL A 179 -6.16 -6.87 5.87
C VAL A 179 -6.29 -7.48 4.49
N GLU A 180 -7.09 -8.55 4.41
CA GLU A 180 -7.43 -9.18 3.14
C GLU A 180 -8.73 -8.59 2.60
N LEU A 181 -8.72 -8.16 1.34
CA LEU A 181 -9.87 -7.54 0.68
C LEU A 181 -10.19 -8.24 -0.64
N ARG A 182 -11.46 -8.53 -0.88
CA ARG A 182 -11.96 -9.06 -2.16
C ARG A 182 -11.95 -7.94 -3.20
N SER A 183 -11.54 -8.23 -4.44
CA SER A 183 -11.57 -7.27 -5.57
C SER A 183 -11.90 -7.95 -6.90
N GLN A 184 -13.19 -8.28 -7.11
CA GLN A 184 -13.70 -8.97 -8.30
C GLN A 184 -14.48 -8.04 -9.23
N GLU A 185 -15.21 -7.07 -8.67
CA GLU A 185 -16.08 -6.15 -9.40
C GLU A 185 -15.70 -4.69 -9.10
N SER A 186 -16.29 -3.72 -9.83
CA SER A 186 -16.02 -2.30 -9.54
C SER A 186 -16.50 -1.92 -8.13
N GLY A 187 -17.69 -2.39 -7.73
CA GLY A 187 -18.25 -2.18 -6.40
C GLY A 187 -17.29 -2.56 -5.27
N ASP A 188 -16.57 -3.67 -5.43
CA ASP A 188 -15.56 -4.10 -4.45
C ASP A 188 -14.44 -3.05 -4.31
N VAL A 189 -14.02 -2.40 -5.39
CA VAL A 189 -12.97 -1.37 -5.35
C VAL A 189 -13.45 -0.14 -4.58
N GLU A 190 -14.68 0.31 -4.83
CA GLU A 190 -15.25 1.45 -4.11
C GLU A 190 -15.39 1.15 -2.61
N ASP A 191 -15.95 -0.01 -2.24
CA ASP A 191 -16.11 -0.45 -0.85
C ASP A 191 -14.76 -0.60 -0.14
N ASN A 192 -13.75 -1.15 -0.84
CA ASN A 192 -12.40 -1.28 -0.30
C ASN A 192 -11.75 0.07 -0.01
N VAL A 193 -11.90 1.02 -0.94
CA VAL A 193 -11.35 2.37 -0.74
C VAL A 193 -12.02 3.06 0.44
N GLU A 194 -13.35 2.98 0.55
CA GLU A 194 -14.07 3.54 1.70
C GLU A 194 -13.57 2.93 3.02
N ARG A 195 -13.41 1.60 3.08
CA ARG A 195 -12.88 0.91 4.25
C ARG A 195 -11.46 1.36 4.61
N ILE A 196 -10.59 1.55 3.62
CA ILE A 196 -9.22 2.03 3.86
C ILE A 196 -9.25 3.47 4.36
N ILE A 197 -10.09 4.35 3.79
CA ILE A 197 -10.26 5.73 4.25
C ILE A 197 -10.71 5.78 5.71
N GLN A 198 -11.71 4.98 6.09
CA GLN A 198 -12.17 4.87 7.48
C GLN A 198 -11.05 4.42 8.41
N TRP A 199 -10.23 3.47 7.98
CA TRP A 199 -9.06 3.03 8.75
C TRP A 199 -8.03 4.15 8.91
N ILE A 200 -7.77 4.95 7.87
CA ILE A 200 -6.83 6.09 7.95
C ILE A 200 -7.32 7.12 8.98
N HIS A 201 -8.61 7.48 8.96
CA HIS A 201 -9.18 8.39 9.94
C HIS A 201 -9.04 7.86 11.36
N ALA A 202 -9.35 6.57 11.58
CA ALA A 202 -9.16 5.94 12.90
C ALA A 202 -7.68 5.97 13.33
N TRP A 203 -6.75 5.58 12.45
CA TRP A 203 -5.32 5.58 12.71
C TRP A 203 -4.81 6.97 13.13
N ARG A 204 -5.30 8.03 12.47
CA ARG A 204 -4.94 9.42 12.76
C ARG A 204 -5.55 9.92 14.06
N LYS A 205 -6.84 9.65 14.28
CA LYS A 205 -7.55 10.03 15.50
C LYS A 205 -6.93 9.41 16.75
N ASP A 206 -6.59 8.12 16.68
CA ASP A 206 -5.94 7.39 17.78
C ASP A 206 -4.55 7.96 18.14
N ARG A 207 -4.01 8.84 17.29
CA ARG A 207 -2.70 9.51 17.43
C ARG A 207 -2.82 11.02 17.61
N GLY A 208 -4.04 11.55 17.76
CA GLY A 208 -4.29 12.99 17.96
C GLY A 208 -3.93 13.85 16.75
N LEU A 209 -4.03 13.29 15.55
CA LEU A 209 -3.76 13.96 14.28
C LEU A 209 -5.03 14.40 13.55
N GLU A 210 -6.20 14.09 14.12
CA GLU A 210 -7.56 14.46 13.70
C GLU A 210 -8.46 14.67 14.93
#